data_AF-A0A2D0N0J4-F1
#
_entry.id   AF-A0A2D0N0J4-F1
#
_cell.length_a   1.000
_cell.length_b   1.000
_cell.length_c   1.000
_cell.angle_alpha   90.00
_cell.angle_beta   90.00
_cell.angle_gamma   90.00
#
_symmetry.space_group_name_H-M   'P 1'
#
loop_
_entity.id
_entity.type
_entity.pdbx_description
1 polymer ?
#
loop_
_entity_poly.entity_id
_entity_poly.type
_entity_poly.pdbx_seq_one_letter_code
_entity_poly.pdbx_strand_id
1 'polypeptide(L)'
;MAKFLYADFLENKREYNLAQAFWNRLLTSLLREYGYTYTPYINQMQNGEKEYDGNPIFSAFIPEIERAIRIIQVSPDEEGDDISAWIDDIELGRKTKTKKTKELVLDLKLSKEAKMLARDLIKRWIMNQFDDATLDQLLEREMN
;
A
#
# COMPACT_ATOMS: atom_id res chain seq x y z
N MET A 1 9.22 6.90 -21.99
CA MET A 1 9.62 6.48 -20.63
C MET A 1 8.58 6.99 -19.67
N ALA A 2 8.07 6.12 -18.79
CA ALA A 2 7.16 6.55 -17.73
C ALA A 2 7.89 7.51 -16.79
N LYS A 3 7.18 8.54 -16.28
CA LYS A 3 7.74 9.48 -15.31
C LYS A 3 7.45 8.95 -13.90
N PHE A 4 8.48 8.43 -13.24
CA PHE A 4 8.40 7.94 -11.87
C PHE A 4 8.46 9.11 -10.87
N LEU A 5 7.68 8.99 -9.80
CA LEU A 5 7.66 9.91 -8.67
C LEU A 5 8.55 9.36 -7.56
N TYR A 6 9.39 10.22 -7.00
CA TYR A 6 10.34 9.84 -5.94
C TYR A 6 11.27 8.70 -6.38
N ALA A 7 11.87 8.83 -7.57
CA ALA A 7 12.68 7.77 -8.17
C ALA A 7 13.87 7.38 -7.28
N ASP A 8 14.45 8.35 -6.56
CA ASP A 8 15.64 8.16 -5.75
C ASP A 8 15.30 7.93 -4.26
N PHE A 9 14.06 7.50 -3.95
CA PHE A 9 13.59 7.43 -2.56
C PHE A 9 14.42 6.51 -1.65
N LEU A 10 15.07 5.47 -2.18
CA LEU A 10 15.96 4.58 -1.42
C LEU A 10 17.29 5.26 -1.06
N GLU A 11 17.75 6.20 -1.87
CA GLU A 11 19.02 6.91 -1.67
C GLU A 11 18.83 8.28 -1.02
N ASN A 12 17.62 8.84 -1.12
CA ASN A 12 17.28 10.18 -0.66
C ASN A 12 16.16 10.16 0.38
N LYS A 13 16.55 10.30 1.66
CA LYS A 13 15.61 10.35 2.80
C LYS A 13 14.51 11.40 2.66
N ARG A 14 14.76 12.51 1.95
CA ARG A 14 13.72 13.52 1.70
C ARG A 14 12.65 12.98 0.76
N GLU A 15 13.06 12.30 -0.31
CA GLU A 15 12.13 11.66 -1.25
C GLU A 15 11.38 10.51 -0.60
N TYR A 16 12.04 9.70 0.22
CA TYR A 16 11.38 8.68 1.03
C TYR A 16 10.23 9.25 1.87
N ASN A 17 10.52 10.32 2.63
CA ASN A 17 9.51 10.95 3.48
C ASN A 17 8.38 11.59 2.65
N LEU A 18 8.68 12.11 1.45
CA LEU A 18 7.66 12.62 0.53
C LEU A 18 6.79 11.50 -0.04
N ALA A 19 7.36 10.34 -0.36
CA ALA A 19 6.63 9.15 -0.79
C ALA A 19 5.68 8.65 0.31
N GLN A 20 6.16 8.53 1.55
CA GLN A 20 5.30 8.18 2.69
C GLN A 20 4.18 9.20 2.92
N ALA A 21 4.50 10.50 2.88
CA ALA A 21 3.52 11.56 3.04
C ALA A 21 2.51 11.59 1.87
N PHE A 22 2.91 11.18 0.68
CA PHE A 22 2.01 11.01 -0.46
C PHE A 22 0.98 9.92 -0.19
N TRP A 23 1.41 8.72 0.22
CA TRP A 23 0.51 7.61 0.52
C TRP A 23 -0.44 7.89 1.68
N ASN A 24 0.07 8.49 2.75
CA ASN A 24 -0.75 8.96 3.87
C ASN A 24 -1.86 9.91 3.39
N ARG A 25 -1.51 10.94 2.61
CA ARG A 25 -2.51 11.90 2.09
C ARG A 25 -3.53 11.24 1.17
N LEU A 26 -3.09 10.32 0.32
CA LEU A 26 -3.97 9.57 -0.59
C LEU A 26 -4.99 8.76 0.20
N LEU A 27 -4.55 7.95 1.17
CA LEU A 27 -5.45 7.11 1.96
C LEU A 27 -6.37 7.96 2.83
N THR A 28 -5.83 8.97 3.53
CA THR A 28 -6.63 9.90 4.35
C THR A 28 -7.75 10.55 3.54
N SER A 29 -7.45 10.97 2.30
CA SER A 29 -8.46 11.55 1.42
C SER A 29 -9.56 10.56 1.05
N LEU A 30 -9.20 9.31 0.75
CA LEU A 30 -10.18 8.28 0.38
C LEU A 30 -11.05 7.89 1.57
N LEU A 31 -10.46 7.66 2.75
CA LEU A 31 -11.19 7.24 3.94
C LEU A 31 -12.12 8.32 4.49
N ARG A 32 -11.76 9.59 4.33
CA ARG A 32 -12.60 10.72 4.76
C ARG A 32 -13.98 10.71 4.09
N GLU A 33 -14.08 10.24 2.85
CA GLU A 33 -15.36 10.11 2.13
C GLU A 33 -16.32 9.13 2.81
N TYR A 34 -15.79 8.16 3.57
CA TYR A 34 -16.55 7.10 4.24
C TYR A 34 -16.59 7.25 5.77
N GLY A 35 -15.95 8.30 6.32
CA GLY A 35 -15.81 8.47 7.77
C GLY A 35 -14.92 7.43 8.45
N TYR A 36 -14.04 6.77 7.69
CA TYR A 36 -13.13 5.75 8.23
C TYR A 36 -11.82 6.35 8.72
N THR A 37 -11.19 5.65 9.65
CA THR A 37 -9.89 5.98 10.19
C THR A 37 -8.89 4.87 9.89
N TYR A 38 -7.61 5.12 10.15
CA TYR A 38 -6.62 4.06 10.04
C TYR A 38 -5.48 4.24 11.04
N THR A 39 -4.82 3.13 11.34
CA THR A 39 -3.60 3.12 12.16
C THR A 39 -2.51 2.30 11.46
N PRO A 40 -1.24 2.71 11.48
CA PRO A 40 -0.16 1.85 11.03
C PRO A 40 -0.10 0.60 11.91
N TYR A 41 0.14 -0.56 11.31
CA TYR A 41 0.21 -1.83 12.05
C TYR A 41 1.56 -2.55 11.89
N ILE A 42 2.39 -2.16 10.91
CA ILE A 42 3.75 -2.65 10.77
C ILE A 42 4.70 -1.63 11.40
N ASN A 43 5.56 -2.09 12.31
CA ASN A 43 6.61 -1.27 12.89
C ASN A 43 7.82 -1.23 11.93
N GLN A 44 8.15 -0.05 11.41
CA GLN A 44 9.30 0.18 10.53
C GLN A 44 10.61 0.46 11.30
N MET A 45 10.64 0.19 12.60
CA MET A 45 11.84 0.37 13.43
C MET A 45 12.57 -0.96 13.62
N GLN A 46 13.81 -1.06 13.16
CA GLN A 46 14.74 -2.13 13.51
C GLN A 46 15.86 -1.57 14.39
N ASN A 47 16.09 -2.19 15.55
CA ASN A 47 17.13 -1.80 16.52
C ASN A 47 17.09 -0.32 16.94
N GLY A 48 15.91 0.32 16.89
CA GLY A 48 15.73 1.73 17.26
C GLY A 48 15.95 2.73 16.10
N GLU A 49 16.29 2.25 14.91
CA GLU A 49 16.42 3.05 13.70
C GLU A 49 15.30 2.72 12.72
N LYS A 50 14.86 3.73 11.97
CA LYS A 50 13.85 3.58 10.93
C LYS A 50 14.48 2.94 9.69
N GLU A 51 13.83 1.93 9.15
CA GLU A 51 14.22 1.33 7.87
C GLU A 51 13.70 2.17 6.69
N TYR A 52 14.57 2.33 5.69
CA TYR A 52 14.32 3.12 4.48
C TYR A 52 14.40 2.24 3.24
N ASP A 53 13.79 1.06 3.28
CA ASP A 53 13.87 0.02 2.24
C ASP A 53 12.63 -0.04 1.32
N GLY A 54 11.59 0.74 1.63
CA GLY A 54 10.35 0.75 0.86
C GLY A 54 9.42 -0.44 1.14
N ASN A 55 9.76 -1.32 2.10
CA ASN A 55 9.01 -2.53 2.38
C ASN A 55 8.63 -2.70 3.88
N PRO A 56 7.51 -2.11 4.33
CA PRO A 56 6.60 -1.30 3.53
C PRO A 56 7.02 0.17 3.51
N ILE A 57 6.73 0.88 2.42
CA ILE A 57 6.75 2.35 2.42
C ILE A 57 5.58 2.87 3.25
N PHE A 58 4.45 2.14 3.26
CA PHE A 58 3.24 2.52 3.98
C PHE A 58 2.43 1.29 4.41
N SER A 59 1.85 1.35 5.62
CA SER A 59 0.89 0.34 6.11
C SER A 59 -0.28 1.01 6.83
N ALA A 60 -1.47 0.43 6.69
CA ALA A 60 -2.68 0.91 7.32
C ALA A 60 -3.63 -0.23 7.65
N PHE A 61 -4.09 -0.29 8.90
CA PHE A 61 -5.24 -1.08 9.30
C PHE A 61 -6.44 -0.14 9.45
N ILE A 62 -7.57 -0.53 8.87
CA ILE A 62 -8.83 0.25 8.86
C ILE A 62 -9.82 -0.47 9.77
N PRO A 63 -10.01 0.00 11.03
CA PRO A 63 -10.81 -0.71 12.02
C PRO A 63 -12.27 -0.90 11.64
N GLU A 64 -12.86 0.04 10.90
CA GLU A 64 -14.29 0.08 10.56
C GLU A 64 -14.70 -1.03 9.58
N ILE A 65 -13.76 -1.48 8.73
CA ILE A 65 -13.97 -2.57 7.77
C ILE A 65 -13.13 -3.81 8.08
N GLU A 66 -12.35 -3.75 9.15
CA GLU A 66 -11.46 -4.82 9.62
C GLU A 66 -10.56 -5.38 8.51
N ARG A 67 -9.94 -4.49 7.73
CA ARG A 67 -9.02 -4.83 6.63
C ARG A 67 -7.77 -3.97 6.68
N ALA A 68 -6.69 -4.50 6.13
CA ALA A 68 -5.40 -3.83 6.04
C ALA A 68 -5.01 -3.49 4.60
N ILE A 69 -4.06 -2.56 4.47
CA ILE A 69 -3.39 -2.19 3.22
C ILE A 69 -1.90 -2.08 3.53
N ARG A 70 -1.08 -2.63 2.63
CA ARG A 70 0.37 -2.42 2.59
C ARG A 70 0.79 -1.98 1.22
N ILE A 71 1.68 -1.01 1.20
CA ILE A 71 2.31 -0.54 -0.01
C ILE A 71 3.80 -0.79 0.13
N ILE A 72 4.30 -1.60 -0.79
CA ILE A 72 5.70 -1.82 -1.07
C ILE A 72 6.00 -0.93 -2.29
N GLN A 73 6.96 -0.03 -2.12
CA GLN A 73 7.42 0.79 -3.23
C GLN A 73 8.84 0.37 -3.54
N VAL A 74 9.07 -0.01 -4.79
CA VAL A 74 10.36 -0.49 -5.30
C VAL A 74 11.03 0.56 -6.18
N SER A 75 12.33 0.36 -6.45
CA SER A 75 13.08 1.23 -7.35
C SER A 75 12.48 1.17 -8.78
N PRO A 76 12.41 2.29 -9.51
CA PRO A 76 12.07 2.26 -10.93
C PRO A 76 12.99 1.36 -11.78
N ASP A 77 14.23 1.16 -11.32
CA ASP A 77 15.24 0.34 -12.00
C ASP A 77 15.15 -1.15 -11.63
N GLU A 78 14.30 -1.52 -10.68
CA GLU A 78 14.08 -2.93 -10.31
C GLU A 78 13.42 -3.68 -11.48
N GLU A 79 13.81 -4.93 -11.71
CA GLU A 79 13.19 -5.76 -12.75
C GLU A 79 11.74 -6.13 -12.39
N GLY A 80 10.92 -6.43 -13.40
CA GLY A 80 9.51 -6.83 -13.20
C GLY A 80 8.50 -5.73 -13.53
N ASP A 81 7.25 -6.00 -13.17
CA ASP A 81 6.10 -5.16 -13.53
C ASP A 81 6.11 -3.80 -12.81
N ASP A 82 5.42 -2.82 -13.39
CA ASP A 82 5.25 -1.50 -12.78
C ASP A 82 4.37 -1.56 -11.53
N ILE A 83 3.47 -2.54 -11.45
CA ILE A 83 2.57 -2.76 -10.34
C ILE A 83 2.08 -4.21 -10.31
N SER A 84 2.13 -4.80 -9.13
CA SER A 84 1.57 -6.09 -8.76
C SER A 84 0.72 -5.93 -7.50
N ALA A 85 -0.31 -6.75 -7.35
CA ALA A 85 -1.17 -6.74 -6.16
C ALA A 85 -1.67 -8.13 -5.81
N TRP A 86 -1.83 -8.40 -4.52
CA TRP A 86 -2.41 -9.64 -4.01
C TRP A 86 -3.11 -9.40 -2.67
N ILE A 87 -3.94 -10.34 -2.23
CA ILE A 87 -4.52 -10.34 -0.89
C ILE A 87 -3.76 -11.34 -0.01
N ASP A 88 -3.40 -10.92 1.19
CA ASP A 88 -2.77 -11.77 2.19
C ASP A 88 -3.67 -11.91 3.43
N ASP A 89 -3.55 -13.04 4.13
CA ASP A 89 -4.21 -13.26 5.41
C ASP A 89 -3.22 -12.98 6.55
N ILE A 90 -3.47 -11.95 7.35
CA ILE A 90 -2.58 -11.51 8.42
C ILE A 90 -3.23 -11.65 9.80
N GLU A 91 -2.39 -11.68 10.83
CA GLU A 91 -2.81 -11.61 12.22
C GLU A 91 -2.43 -10.27 12.86
N LEU A 92 -3.45 -9.49 13.25
CA LEU A 92 -3.27 -8.23 13.97
C LEU A 92 -3.58 -8.41 15.44
N GLY A 93 -2.69 -7.94 16.32
CA GLY A 93 -2.95 -7.98 17.76
C GLY A 93 -1.71 -7.87 18.62
N ARG A 94 -1.92 -7.86 19.94
CA ARG A 94 -0.86 -7.93 20.94
C ARG A 94 -0.93 -9.28 21.62
N LYS A 95 0.21 -9.98 21.73
CA LYS A 95 0.58 -11.24 22.44
C LYS A 95 -0.51 -12.21 22.97
N THR A 96 -1.65 -11.75 23.46
CA THR A 96 -2.74 -12.57 24.04
C THR A 96 -4.07 -12.48 23.29
N LYS A 97 -4.23 -11.56 22.32
CA LYS A 97 -5.40 -11.48 21.43
C LYS A 97 -4.94 -11.13 20.01
N THR A 98 -4.91 -12.11 19.14
CA THR A 98 -4.72 -11.93 17.69
C THR A 98 -6.07 -11.99 16.98
N LYS A 99 -6.19 -11.21 15.91
CA LYS A 99 -7.35 -11.15 15.04
C LYS A 99 -6.89 -11.39 13.62
N LYS A 100 -7.48 -12.40 12.97
CA LYS A 100 -7.26 -12.64 11.54
C LYS A 100 -7.98 -11.58 10.73
N THR A 101 -7.29 -11.04 9.74
CA THR A 101 -7.83 -10.06 8.80
C THR A 101 -7.15 -10.24 7.44
N LYS A 102 -7.72 -9.62 6.40
CA LYS A 102 -7.17 -9.60 5.07
C LYS A 102 -6.44 -8.28 4.82
N GLU A 103 -5.35 -8.37 4.08
CA GLU A 103 -4.49 -7.26 3.67
C GLU A 103 -4.47 -7.17 2.14
N LEU A 104 -4.74 -6.00 1.57
CA LEU A 104 -4.37 -5.72 0.20
C LEU A 104 -2.92 -5.28 0.16
N VAL A 105 -2.06 -6.06 -0.50
CA VAL A 105 -0.66 -5.72 -0.74
C VAL A 105 -0.53 -5.15 -2.15
N LEU A 106 0.10 -3.99 -2.24
CA LEU A 106 0.47 -3.34 -3.50
C LEU A 106 1.98 -3.26 -3.57
N ASP A 107 2.58 -3.84 -4.60
CA ASP A 107 4.00 -3.76 -4.91
C ASP A 107 4.17 -3.00 -6.22
N LEU A 108 4.83 -1.85 -6.19
CA LEU A 108 4.83 -0.96 -7.35
C LEU A 108 6.06 -0.07 -7.49
N LYS A 109 6.32 0.30 -8.74
CA LYS A 109 7.14 1.45 -9.14
C LYS A 109 6.21 2.65 -9.27
N LEU A 110 6.45 3.73 -8.53
CA LEU A 110 5.47 4.83 -8.43
C LEU A 110 5.45 5.74 -9.66
N SER A 111 4.93 5.22 -10.78
CA SER A 111 4.59 5.98 -11.98
C SER A 111 3.22 6.67 -11.85
N LYS A 112 2.85 7.49 -12.83
CA LYS A 112 1.52 8.10 -12.86
C LYS A 112 0.44 7.03 -13.04
N GLU A 113 0.72 6.03 -13.85
CA GLU A 113 -0.14 4.91 -14.21
C GLU A 113 -0.35 3.98 -13.01
N ALA A 114 0.74 3.51 -12.39
CA ALA A 114 0.70 2.68 -11.18
C ALA A 114 -0.05 3.40 -10.03
N LYS A 115 0.15 4.71 -9.89
CA LYS A 115 -0.60 5.53 -8.92
C LYS A 115 -2.11 5.51 -9.17
N MET A 116 -2.56 5.62 -10.42
CA MET A 116 -3.99 5.62 -10.75
C MET A 116 -4.59 4.25 -10.43
N LEU A 117 -3.93 3.17 -10.86
CA LEU A 117 -4.37 1.81 -10.58
C LEU A 117 -4.39 1.52 -9.07
N ALA A 118 -3.32 1.85 -8.34
CA ALA A 118 -3.26 1.69 -6.89
C ALA A 118 -4.40 2.44 -6.18
N ARG A 119 -4.70 3.68 -6.59
CA ARG A 119 -5.82 4.46 -6.03
C ARG A 119 -7.15 3.73 -6.24
N ASP A 120 -7.38 3.19 -7.44
CA ASP A 120 -8.64 2.52 -7.77
C ASP A 120 -8.78 1.18 -7.05
N LEU A 121 -7.70 0.42 -6.93
CA LEU A 121 -7.66 -0.81 -6.13
C LEU A 121 -7.94 -0.52 -4.65
N ILE A 122 -7.26 0.47 -4.06
CA ILE A 122 -7.50 0.90 -2.67
C ILE A 122 -8.95 1.33 -2.47
N LYS A 123 -9.49 2.13 -3.39
CA LYS A 123 -10.88 2.58 -3.29
C LYS A 123 -11.85 1.41 -3.33
N ARG A 124 -11.67 0.47 -4.26
CA ARG A 124 -12.51 -0.73 -4.36
C ARG A 124 -12.33 -1.66 -3.15
N TRP A 125 -11.14 -1.74 -2.58
CA TRP A 125 -10.84 -2.51 -1.37
C TRP A 125 -11.64 -1.97 -0.18
N ILE A 126 -11.66 -0.64 -0.03
CA ILE A 126 -12.43 0.06 1.00
C ILE A 126 -13.94 -0.14 0.82
N MET A 127 -14.44 -0.06 -0.43
CA MET A 127 -15.87 -0.08 -0.71
C MET A 127 -16.50 -1.47 -0.81
N ASN A 128 -15.87 -2.36 -1.57
CA ASN A 128 -16.50 -3.59 -2.06
C ASN A 128 -15.96 -4.84 -1.39
N GLN A 129 -14.86 -4.72 -0.61
CA GLN A 129 -14.30 -5.83 0.15
C GLN A 129 -14.07 -7.10 -0.69
N PHE A 130 -13.54 -6.91 -1.89
CA PHE A 130 -13.38 -7.98 -2.88
C PHE A 130 -12.38 -9.06 -2.45
N ASP A 131 -12.39 -10.17 -3.19
CA ASP A 131 -11.53 -11.35 -3.03
C ASP A 131 -10.51 -11.48 -4.18
N ASP A 132 -9.66 -12.51 -4.12
CA ASP A 132 -8.56 -12.73 -5.07
C ASP A 132 -9.05 -12.82 -6.51
N ALA A 133 -10.12 -13.57 -6.76
CA ALA A 133 -10.69 -13.72 -8.11
C ALA A 133 -11.13 -12.38 -8.71
N THR A 134 -11.69 -11.49 -7.88
CA THR A 134 -12.08 -10.15 -8.32
C THR A 134 -10.86 -9.25 -8.53
N LEU A 135 -9.80 -9.41 -7.73
CA LEU A 135 -8.55 -8.67 -7.90
C LEU A 135 -7.89 -9.00 -9.24
N ASP A 136 -7.78 -10.28 -9.57
CA ASP A 136 -7.18 -10.74 -10.82
C ASP A 136 -7.91 -10.13 -12.04
N GLN A 137 -9.24 -10.17 -12.03
CA GLN A 137 -10.05 -9.55 -13.09
C GLN A 137 -9.85 -8.04 -13.20
N LEU A 138 -9.62 -7.35 -12.09
CA LEU A 138 -9.35 -5.91 -12.08
C LEU A 138 -7.97 -5.61 -12.67
N LEU A 139 -6.95 -6.40 -12.32
CA LEU A 139 -5.61 -6.24 -12.87
C LEU A 139 -5.58 -6.51 -14.37
N GLU A 140 -6.20 -7.61 -14.82
CA GLU A 140 -6.29 -7.94 -16.25
C GLU A 140 -7.00 -6.86 -17.06
N ARG A 141 -8.06 -6.24 -16.52
CA ARG A 141 -8.79 -5.19 -17.25
C ARG A 141 -7.98 -3.92 -17.41
N GLU A 142 -7.18 -3.55 -16.42
CA GLU A 142 -6.43 -2.28 -16.43
C GLU A 142 -5.08 -2.40 -17.14
N MET A 143 -4.62 -3.63 -17.41
CA MET A 143 -3.42 -3.94 -18.19
C MET A 143 -3.67 -4.17 -19.70
N ASN A 144 -4.93 -4.19 -20.14
CA ASN A 144 -5.36 -4.34 -21.54
C ASN A 144 -5.97 -3.04 -22.09
#